data_AF-A0A517PPN5-F1
#
_entry.id   AF-A0A517PPN5-F1
#
_cell.length_a   1.000
_cell.length_b   1.000
_cell.length_c   1.000
_cell.angle_alpha   90.00
_cell.angle_beta   90.00
_cell.angle_gamma   90.00
#
_symmetry.space_group_name_H-M   'P 1'
#
loop_
_entity.id
_entity.type
_entity.pdbx_description
1 polymer ?
#
loop_
_entity_poly.entity_id
_entity_poly.type
_entity_poly.pdbx_seq_one_letter_code
_entity_poly.pdbx_strand_id
1 'polypeptide(L)'
;MQLRFSSAARNRAFSKAMRRIRSDFLPLLEAFQAVKLEHPIHESILVIITDDRPAQYFEEIENSDGYFQVLAGCTLRGGDEELVADVFEILRNTTRLCPFATPDQAAFEALFQRMRPLIVTN
;
A
#
# COMPACT_ATOMS: atom_id res chain seq x y z
N MET A 1 -2.18 -1.11 -14.42
CA MET A 1 -2.61 -0.36 -13.21
C MET A 1 -1.37 0.00 -12.39
N GLN A 2 -1.38 1.10 -11.65
CA GLN A 2 -0.27 1.47 -10.75
C GLN A 2 -0.69 1.39 -9.28
N LEU A 3 0.25 1.03 -8.40
CA LEU A 3 0.10 1.21 -6.95
C LEU A 3 0.95 2.42 -6.54
N ARG A 4 0.37 3.35 -5.78
CA ARG A 4 1.10 4.51 -5.26
C ARG A 4 0.73 4.72 -3.81
N PHE A 5 1.70 5.11 -3.00
CA PHE A 5 1.43 5.53 -1.64
C PHE A 5 2.16 6.83 -1.27
N SER A 6 1.57 7.55 -0.33
CA SER A 6 2.14 8.77 0.23
C SER A 6 1.82 8.86 1.73
N SER A 7 2.48 9.78 2.43
CA SER A 7 2.25 10.00 3.86
C SER A 7 1.62 11.38 4.11
N ALA A 8 0.48 11.42 4.80
CA ALA A 8 -0.12 12.64 5.35
C ALA A 8 0.21 12.73 6.85
N ALA A 9 1.48 13.06 7.13
CA ALA A 9 2.04 13.00 8.48
C ALA A 9 1.83 14.30 9.28
N ARG A 10 1.42 14.18 10.55
CA ARG A 10 1.44 15.27 11.54
C ARG A 10 2.71 15.26 12.38
N ASN A 11 3.30 14.10 12.64
CA ASN A 11 4.57 13.97 13.35
C ASN A 11 5.75 14.01 12.38
N ARG A 12 6.74 14.86 12.67
CA ARG A 12 7.98 14.97 11.88
C ARG A 12 8.80 13.68 11.88
N ALA A 13 8.83 12.93 12.99
CA ALA A 13 9.51 11.65 13.08
C ALA A 13 8.87 10.60 12.16
N PHE A 14 7.54 10.53 12.14
CA PHE A 14 6.80 9.67 11.22
C PHE A 14 7.07 10.02 9.75
N SER A 15 6.98 11.31 9.40
CA SER A 15 7.32 11.80 8.06
C SER A 15 8.76 11.44 7.63
N LYS A 16 9.72 11.51 8.56
CA LYS A 16 11.10 11.09 8.30
C LYS A 16 11.21 9.58 8.09
N ALA A 17 10.54 8.78 8.92
CA ALA A 17 10.55 7.32 8.80
C ALA A 17 9.94 6.86 7.46
N MET A 18 8.77 7.37 7.09
CA MET A 18 8.13 7.10 5.80
C MET A 18 9.02 7.42 4.60
N ARG A 19 9.85 8.48 4.69
CA ARG A 19 10.82 8.80 3.63
C ARG A 19 11.97 7.79 3.56
N ARG A 20 12.46 7.30 4.69
CA ARG A 20 13.57 6.32 4.72
C ARG A 20 13.18 5.01 4.08
N ILE A 21 11.99 4.51 4.41
CA ILE A 21 11.51 3.20 3.93
C ILE A 21 10.99 3.23 2.49
N ARG A 22 10.84 4.40 1.87
CA ARG A 22 10.14 4.55 0.59
C ARG A 22 10.80 3.77 -0.55
N SER A 23 12.13 3.73 -0.57
CA SER A 23 12.89 3.00 -1.59
C SER A 23 12.67 1.48 -1.52
N ASP A 24 12.38 0.97 -0.34
CA ASP A 24 12.28 -0.47 -0.08
C ASP A 24 11.06 -1.08 -0.79
N PHE A 25 10.08 -0.23 -1.14
CA PHE A 25 8.88 -0.63 -1.86
C PHE A 25 9.01 -0.54 -3.38
N LEU A 26 10.09 0.05 -3.94
CA LEU A 26 10.25 0.16 -5.39
C LEU A 26 10.06 -1.18 -6.13
N PRO A 27 10.64 -2.31 -5.67
CA PRO A 27 10.44 -3.59 -6.33
C PRO A 27 8.98 -4.05 -6.35
N LEU A 28 8.21 -3.79 -5.28
CA LEU A 28 6.78 -4.10 -5.26
C LEU A 28 6.01 -3.22 -6.24
N LEU A 29 6.28 -1.92 -6.25
CA LEU A 29 5.55 -0.97 -7.10
C LEU A 29 5.79 -1.27 -8.59
N GLU A 30 7.01 -1.60 -8.97
CA GLU A 30 7.36 -2.02 -10.33
C GLU A 30 6.71 -3.35 -10.69
N ALA A 31 6.80 -4.35 -9.82
CA ALA A 31 6.20 -5.66 -10.05
C ALA A 31 4.66 -5.59 -10.11
N PHE A 32 4.04 -4.72 -9.31
CA PHE A 32 2.61 -4.46 -9.32
C PHE A 32 2.19 -3.87 -10.67
N GLN A 33 2.93 -2.90 -11.18
CA GLN A 33 2.63 -2.27 -12.47
C GLN A 33 2.75 -3.27 -13.64
N ALA A 34 3.62 -4.26 -13.52
CA ALA A 34 3.83 -5.28 -14.55
C ALA A 34 2.75 -6.37 -14.59
N VAL A 35 1.84 -6.43 -13.60
CA VAL A 35 0.73 -7.39 -13.60
C VAL A 35 -0.21 -7.08 -14.78
N LYS A 36 -0.42 -8.08 -15.63
CA LYS A 36 -1.40 -8.01 -16.72
C LYS A 36 -2.77 -8.35 -16.15
N LEU A 37 -3.67 -7.39 -16.15
CA LEU A 37 -5.05 -7.58 -15.72
C LEU A 37 -5.91 -8.12 -16.85
N GLU A 38 -6.76 -9.08 -16.52
CA GLU A 38 -7.79 -9.59 -17.43
C GLU A 38 -9.00 -8.65 -17.46
N HIS A 39 -9.32 -8.03 -16.32
CA HIS A 39 -10.47 -7.14 -16.15
C HIS A 39 -10.03 -5.81 -15.49
N PRO A 40 -9.37 -4.91 -16.23
CA PRO A 40 -8.90 -3.64 -15.66
C PRO A 40 -10.08 -2.74 -15.26
N ILE A 41 -10.09 -2.31 -14.00
CA ILE A 41 -11.17 -1.48 -13.40
C ILE A 41 -10.74 -0.05 -13.02
N HIS A 42 -9.46 0.17 -12.72
CA HIS A 42 -8.90 1.48 -12.39
C HIS A 42 -7.54 1.68 -13.04
N GLU A 43 -7.12 2.93 -13.18
CA GLU A 43 -5.77 3.27 -13.64
C GLU A 43 -4.76 3.11 -12.51
N SER A 44 -5.13 3.51 -11.29
CA SER A 44 -4.26 3.45 -10.12
C SER A 44 -5.01 3.17 -8.80
N ILE A 45 -4.30 2.51 -7.88
CA ILE A 45 -4.62 2.46 -6.46
C ILE A 45 -3.75 3.49 -5.73
N LEU A 46 -4.38 4.36 -4.96
CA LEU A 46 -3.74 5.41 -4.17
C LEU A 46 -3.91 5.11 -2.67
N VAL A 47 -2.81 5.09 -1.94
CA VAL A 47 -2.82 4.87 -0.49
C VAL A 47 -2.24 6.08 0.22
N ILE A 48 -3.03 6.70 1.09
CA ILE A 48 -2.57 7.76 1.97
C ILE A 48 -2.39 7.16 3.35
N ILE A 49 -1.17 7.23 3.88
CA ILE A 49 -0.83 6.71 5.20
C ILE A 49 -0.67 7.88 6.16
N THR A 50 -1.34 7.84 7.31
CA THR A 50 -1.35 8.94 8.27
C THR A 50 -1.14 8.46 9.70
N ASP A 51 -0.46 9.28 10.50
CA ASP A 51 -0.31 9.12 11.94
C ASP A 51 -1.33 9.94 12.74
N ASP A 52 -2.26 10.62 12.07
CA ASP A 52 -3.37 11.35 12.71
C ASP A 52 -4.57 10.43 13.04
N ARG A 53 -4.48 9.16 12.67
CA ARG A 53 -5.51 8.15 12.89
C ARG A 53 -4.90 6.89 13.53
N PRO A 54 -5.68 6.12 14.32
CA PRO A 54 -5.19 4.89 14.93
C PRO A 54 -4.86 3.84 13.87
N ALA A 55 -3.97 2.89 14.18
CA ALA A 55 -3.49 1.87 13.23
C ALA A 55 -4.60 0.97 12.64
N GLN A 56 -5.76 0.90 13.29
CA GLN A 56 -6.94 0.16 12.81
C GLN A 56 -7.78 0.96 11.81
N TYR A 57 -7.51 2.26 11.65
CA TYR A 57 -8.26 3.11 10.74
C TYR A 57 -7.93 2.76 9.29
N PHE A 58 -8.96 2.44 8.52
CA PHE A 58 -8.84 2.05 7.13
C PHE A 58 -10.14 2.38 6.40
N GLU A 59 -10.12 3.37 5.52
CA GLU A 59 -11.32 3.90 4.88
C GLU A 59 -11.07 4.15 3.39
N GLU A 60 -11.98 3.68 2.55
CA GLU A 60 -12.05 4.08 1.14
C GLU A 60 -12.51 5.53 1.05
N ILE A 61 -11.83 6.33 0.23
CA ILE A 61 -12.16 7.73 0.02
C ILE A 61 -12.59 7.90 -1.44
N GLU A 62 -13.74 8.54 -1.65
CA GLU A 62 -14.21 8.88 -3.00
C GLU A 62 -13.15 9.69 -3.77
N ASN A 63 -12.92 9.29 -5.01
CA ASN A 63 -12.04 9.97 -5.95
C ASN A 63 -12.65 9.85 -7.36
N SER A 64 -12.07 10.53 -8.35
CA SER A 64 -12.45 10.40 -9.75
C SER A 64 -12.38 8.96 -10.24
N ASP A 65 -13.24 8.63 -11.21
CA ASP A 65 -13.55 7.27 -11.68
C ASP A 65 -12.32 6.39 -12.02
N GLY A 66 -11.17 7.00 -12.36
CA GLY A 66 -9.92 6.29 -12.66
C GLY A 66 -9.12 5.80 -11.45
N TYR A 67 -9.49 6.17 -10.22
CA TYR A 67 -8.68 5.93 -9.02
C TYR A 67 -9.46 5.24 -7.92
N PHE A 68 -8.86 4.19 -7.36
CA PHE A 68 -9.27 3.63 -6.08
C PHE A 68 -8.39 4.23 -4.99
N GLN A 69 -8.95 4.83 -3.94
CA GLN A 69 -8.17 5.52 -2.92
C GLN A 69 -8.54 5.07 -1.51
N VAL A 70 -7.52 4.87 -0.67
CA VAL A 70 -7.68 4.55 0.75
C VAL A 70 -6.86 5.49 1.62
N LEU A 71 -7.44 5.89 2.75
CA LEU A 71 -6.74 6.49 3.88
C LEU A 71 -6.56 5.45 4.98
N ALA A 72 -5.31 5.21 5.40
CA ALA A 72 -4.96 4.24 6.42
C ALA A 72 -4.17 4.89 7.56
N GLY A 73 -4.55 4.56 8.80
CA GLY A 73 -3.82 4.95 9.99
C GLY A 73 -2.59 4.07 10.23
N CYS A 74 -1.50 4.65 10.68
CA CYS A 74 -0.25 3.95 10.98
C CYS A 74 0.51 4.69 12.08
N THR A 75 1.19 3.96 12.97
CA THR A 75 1.93 4.54 14.08
C THR A 75 3.38 4.06 14.09
N LEU A 76 4.30 4.97 14.42
CA LEU A 76 5.72 4.63 14.58
C LEU A 76 5.94 4.00 15.95
N ARG A 77 6.06 2.67 16.02
CA ARG A 77 6.14 1.90 17.29
C ARG A 77 7.55 1.40 17.63
N GLY A 78 8.23 0.66 16.74
CA GLY A 78 9.56 0.11 17.04
C GLY A 78 10.70 0.51 16.09
N GLY A 79 10.42 0.99 14.88
CA GLY A 79 11.47 1.40 13.94
C GLY A 79 11.07 1.29 12.48
N ASP A 80 12.06 1.38 11.59
CA ASP A 80 11.85 1.31 10.14
C ASP A 80 11.38 -0.09 9.70
N GLU A 81 11.89 -1.17 10.30
CA GLU A 81 11.49 -2.55 9.97
C GLU A 81 10.00 -2.82 10.27
N GLU A 82 9.54 -2.45 11.47
CA GLU A 82 8.12 -2.55 11.82
C GLU A 82 7.26 -1.65 10.92
N LEU A 83 7.74 -0.45 10.59
CA LEU A 83 7.03 0.45 9.70
C LEU A 83 6.93 -0.12 8.28
N VAL A 84 7.97 -0.76 7.77
CA VAL A 84 7.94 -1.48 6.49
C VAL A 84 6.89 -2.59 6.53
N ALA A 85 6.85 -3.39 7.60
CA ALA A 85 5.85 -4.45 7.75
C ALA A 85 4.42 -3.89 7.79
N ASP A 86 4.19 -2.83 8.57
CA ASP A 86 2.89 -2.16 8.67
C ASP A 86 2.44 -1.58 7.31
N VAL A 87 3.33 -0.86 6.62
CA VAL A 87 3.04 -0.29 5.30
C VAL A 87 2.78 -1.39 4.28
N PHE A 88 3.54 -2.47 4.31
CA PHE A 88 3.33 -3.61 3.41
C PHE A 88 1.93 -4.23 3.58
N GLU A 89 1.48 -4.46 4.82
CA GLU A 89 0.13 -4.97 5.07
C GLU A 89 -0.95 -3.97 4.66
N ILE A 90 -0.75 -2.67 4.89
CA ILE A 90 -1.67 -1.64 4.42
C ILE A 90 -1.85 -1.73 2.90
N LEU A 91 -0.76 -1.76 2.12
CA LEU A 91 -0.81 -1.86 0.66
C LEU A 91 -1.52 -3.13 0.18
N ARG A 92 -1.24 -4.27 0.83
CA ARG A 92 -1.90 -5.54 0.53
C ARG A 92 -3.39 -5.48 0.82
N ASN A 93 -3.78 -4.95 1.97
CA ASN A 93 -5.17 -4.81 2.37
C ASN A 93 -5.93 -3.84 1.45
N THR A 94 -5.28 -2.76 0.99
CA THR A 94 -5.90 -1.86 0.01
C THR A 94 -6.16 -2.58 -1.29
N THR A 95 -5.20 -3.37 -1.76
CA THR A 95 -5.35 -4.15 -2.99
C THR A 95 -6.46 -5.20 -2.87
N ARG A 96 -6.67 -5.78 -1.69
CA ARG A 96 -7.77 -6.71 -1.41
C ARG A 96 -9.13 -6.04 -1.35
N LEU A 97 -9.20 -4.80 -0.88
CA LEU A 97 -10.42 -4.02 -0.81
C LEU A 97 -10.87 -3.54 -2.20
N CYS A 98 -9.91 -3.26 -3.09
CA CYS A 98 -10.19 -2.86 -4.46
C CYS A 98 -11.05 -3.93 -5.16
N PRO A 99 -12.14 -3.56 -5.87
CA PRO A 99 -13.17 -4.48 -6.34
C PRO A 99 -12.77 -5.25 -7.62
N PHE A 100 -11.60 -5.89 -7.60
CA PHE A 100 -11.11 -6.70 -8.70
C PHE A 100 -11.99 -7.91 -9.00
N ALA A 101 -12.00 -8.32 -10.26
CA ALA A 101 -12.43 -9.67 -10.61
C ALA A 101 -11.50 -10.70 -9.96
N THR A 102 -12.04 -11.89 -9.64
CA THR A 102 -11.31 -12.98 -8.98
C THR A 102 -9.93 -13.31 -9.59
N PRO A 103 -9.75 -13.42 -10.93
CA PRO A 103 -8.42 -13.72 -11.48
C PRO A 103 -7.39 -12.62 -11.18
N ASP A 104 -7.78 -11.35 -11.29
CA ASP A 104 -6.90 -10.20 -11.01
C ASP A 104 -6.57 -10.10 -9.51
N GLN A 105 -7.56 -10.35 -8.65
CA GLN A 105 -7.36 -10.41 -7.21
C GLN A 105 -6.35 -11.51 -6.82
N ALA A 106 -6.48 -12.71 -7.42
CA ALA A 106 -5.57 -13.82 -7.18
C ALA A 106 -4.14 -13.51 -7.67
N ALA A 107 -4.01 -12.85 -8.83
CA ALA A 107 -2.71 -12.43 -9.37
C ALA A 107 -1.99 -11.47 -8.42
N PHE A 108 -2.71 -10.48 -7.88
CA PHE A 108 -2.12 -9.56 -6.90
C PHE A 108 -1.83 -10.24 -5.56
N GLU A 109 -2.69 -11.11 -5.06
CA GLU A 109 -2.43 -11.84 -3.82
C GLU A 109 -1.14 -12.70 -3.94
N ALA A 110 -0.98 -13.40 -5.06
CA ALA A 110 0.24 -14.14 -5.36
C ALA A 110 1.48 -13.23 -5.47
N LEU A 111 1.33 -12.04 -6.06
CA LEU A 111 2.38 -11.03 -6.09
C LEU A 111 2.80 -10.63 -4.67
N PHE A 112 1.87 -10.23 -3.80
CA PHE A 112 2.19 -9.84 -2.43
C PHE A 112 2.86 -10.99 -1.66
N GLN A 113 2.38 -12.22 -1.80
CA GLN A 113 3.01 -13.39 -1.18
C GLN A 113 4.47 -13.57 -1.62
N ARG A 114 4.74 -13.45 -2.93
CA ARG A 114 6.09 -13.55 -3.50
C ARG A 114 7.00 -12.39 -3.08
N MET A 115 6.48 -11.18 -2.98
CA MET A 115 7.25 -9.97 -2.65
C MET A 115 7.51 -9.81 -1.15
N ARG A 116 6.69 -10.41 -0.28
CA ARG A 116 6.84 -10.31 1.17
C ARG A 116 8.28 -10.55 1.65
N PRO A 117 8.94 -11.69 1.36
CA PRO A 117 10.29 -11.94 1.87
C PRO A 117 11.37 -11.01 1.32
N LEU A 118 11.09 -10.26 0.25
CA LEU A 118 12.02 -9.28 -0.33
C LEU A 118 11.91 -7.90 0.32
N ILE A 119 10.81 -7.63 1.02
CA ILE A 119 10.48 -6.30 1.54
C ILE A 119 10.41 -6.33 3.06
N VAL A 120 9.74 -7.33 3.62
CA VAL A 120 9.62 -7.52 5.06
C VAL A 120 10.67 -8.54 5.47
N THR A 121 11.77 -8.06 6.04
CA THR A 121 12.78 -8.90 6.69
C THR A 121 12.30 -9.27 8.09
N ASN A 122 12.25 -10.57 8.39
CA ASN A 122 11.95 -11.09 9.73
C ASN A 122 13.14 -10.92 10.68
#